data_AF-A0AAV2QJZ5-F1
#
_entry.id   AF-A0AAV2QJZ5-F1
#
_cell.length_a   1.000
_cell.length_b   1.000
_cell.length_c   1.000
_cell.angle_alpha   90.00
_cell.angle_beta   90.00
_cell.angle_gamma   90.00
#
_symmetry.space_group_name_H-M   'P 1'
#
loop_
_entity.id
_entity.type
_entity.pdbx_description
1 polymer ?
#
loop_
_entity_poly.entity_id
_entity_poly.type
_entity_poly.pdbx_seq_one_letter_code
_entity_poly.pdbx_strand_id
1 'polypeptide(L)'
;ATDVWVGINDIHEGEFEGIHGNMIDDGWQRRQPNLEAPSRENCVVVEDDMFDGAGMKVEPCFALNSFICDTDDEHRRLQHAVTYDEDLLEKEKVENMGFGSDREKYYGKEIKIIGLRKDWKGARKDCRRRGGDLLVPESVSTFIKYMSKQGVGERDVWIGYSDKYYNGQFEGVHGNMIDEGWQDGEPRYVTPGKDCVVLEDDERDGEGMKVEPCHEKHIYVCDLTNIFDSEHNTRA
;
A
#
# COMPACT_ATOMS: atom_id res chain seq x y z
N ALA A 1 33.57 0.06 -2.73
CA ALA A 1 33.07 -1.33 -2.78
C ALA A 1 32.08 -1.43 -3.95
N THR A 2 31.31 -2.51 -4.09
CA THR A 2 30.20 -2.55 -5.05
C THR A 2 28.90 -2.50 -4.28
N ASP A 3 28.05 -1.54 -4.60
CA ASP A 3 26.72 -1.42 -4.03
C ASP A 3 25.84 -2.57 -4.48
N VAL A 4 25.08 -3.14 -3.54
CA VAL A 4 24.18 -4.24 -3.82
C VAL A 4 22.77 -3.91 -3.34
N TRP A 5 21.81 -3.93 -4.25
CA TRP A 5 20.40 -3.78 -3.94
C TRP A 5 19.93 -4.87 -2.99
N VAL A 6 19.23 -4.42 -1.96
CA VAL A 6 18.42 -5.26 -1.09
C VAL A 6 16.96 -4.88 -1.25
N GLY A 7 16.07 -5.80 -0.88
CA GLY A 7 14.63 -5.62 -0.99
C GLY A 7 14.02 -4.61 0.00
N ILE A 8 14.80 -3.61 0.44
CA ILE A 8 14.37 -2.58 1.39
C ILE A 8 14.17 -1.28 0.62
N ASN A 9 13.03 -0.64 0.85
CA ASN A 9 12.68 0.61 0.19
C ASN A 9 11.68 1.40 1.03
N ASP A 10 11.63 2.71 0.88
CA ASP A 10 10.56 3.55 1.42
C ASP A 10 9.67 4.10 0.30
N ILE A 11 9.77 3.51 -0.91
CA ILE A 11 9.07 3.90 -2.14
C ILE A 11 7.66 4.27 -1.77
N HIS A 12 7.00 3.44 -0.97
CA HIS A 12 5.62 3.61 -0.69
C HIS A 12 5.24 4.51 0.49
N GLU A 13 6.12 4.90 1.44
CA GLU A 13 5.59 5.43 2.71
C GLU A 13 6.53 6.13 3.71
N GLY A 14 7.70 6.66 3.31
CA GLY A 14 8.55 7.50 4.19
C GLY A 14 9.10 6.81 5.45
N GLU A 15 8.96 5.49 5.52
CA GLU A 15 9.65 4.57 6.42
C GLU A 15 10.16 3.42 5.55
N PHE A 16 11.38 2.94 5.83
CA PHE A 16 11.96 1.84 5.07
C PHE A 16 11.36 0.51 5.48
N GLU A 17 10.86 -0.22 4.49
CA GLU A 17 10.25 -1.54 4.65
C GLU A 17 10.96 -2.56 3.76
N GLY A 18 11.09 -3.79 4.26
CA GLY A 18 11.48 -4.92 3.43
C GLY A 18 10.35 -5.34 2.49
N ILE A 19 10.65 -6.22 1.51
CA ILE A 19 9.68 -6.80 0.56
C ILE A 19 8.45 -7.47 1.21
N HIS A 20 8.52 -7.73 2.51
CA HIS A 20 7.47 -8.37 3.29
C HIS A 20 6.76 -7.42 4.28
N GLY A 21 7.00 -6.11 4.19
CA GLY A 21 6.34 -5.10 5.01
C GLY A 21 6.85 -5.02 6.46
N ASN A 22 7.94 -5.72 6.80
CA ASN A 22 8.65 -5.51 8.04
C ASN A 22 9.38 -4.17 8.00
N MET A 23 9.23 -3.36 9.05
CA MET A 23 9.92 -2.09 9.17
C MET A 23 11.40 -2.32 9.45
N ILE A 24 12.25 -1.49 8.85
CA ILE A 24 13.70 -1.48 9.03
C ILE A 24 14.10 -0.12 9.60
N ASP A 25 14.55 -0.10 10.85
CA ASP A 25 14.97 1.11 11.57
C ASP A 25 16.45 1.10 12.01
N ASP A 26 17.16 0.00 11.80
CA ASP A 26 18.57 -0.18 12.17
C ASP A 26 19.45 -0.58 10.96
N GLY A 27 20.74 -0.80 11.18
CA GLY A 27 21.69 -1.26 10.14
C GLY A 27 22.13 -0.20 9.11
N TRP A 28 21.77 1.06 9.31
CA TRP A 28 22.19 2.20 8.50
C TRP A 28 23.65 2.58 8.71
N GLN A 29 24.32 3.02 7.64
CA GLN A 29 25.61 3.70 7.72
C GLN A 29 25.48 5.04 8.44
N ARG A 30 26.62 5.62 8.81
CA ARG A 30 26.64 6.91 9.49
C ARG A 30 26.00 7.99 8.61
N ARG A 31 25.01 8.72 9.16
CA ARG A 31 24.24 9.78 8.45
C ARG A 31 23.32 9.26 7.34
N GLN A 32 23.03 7.96 7.35
CA GLN A 32 21.99 7.34 6.53
C GLN A 32 20.77 7.02 7.41
N PRO A 33 19.54 7.06 6.86
CA PRO A 33 19.20 7.55 5.53
C PRO A 33 19.34 9.08 5.42
N ASN A 34 19.93 9.60 4.34
CA ASN A 34 20.07 11.04 4.10
C ASN A 34 18.79 11.65 3.48
N LEU A 35 17.74 11.77 4.29
CA LEU A 35 16.40 12.25 3.89
C LEU A 35 16.33 13.73 3.46
N GLU A 36 17.46 14.43 3.32
CA GLU A 36 17.54 15.87 3.06
C GLU A 36 17.64 16.24 1.57
N ALA A 37 17.72 15.26 0.65
CA ALA A 37 17.75 15.53 -0.79
C ALA A 37 16.33 15.49 -1.39
N PRO A 38 15.91 16.49 -2.20
CA PRO A 38 14.54 16.58 -2.73
C PRO A 38 14.23 15.59 -3.87
N SER A 39 14.84 14.39 -3.91
CA SER A 39 14.61 13.45 -5.00
C SER A 39 14.98 12.00 -4.70
N ARG A 40 13.98 11.12 -4.78
CA ARG A 40 14.04 9.80 -5.45
C ARG A 40 14.94 8.70 -4.85
N GLU A 41 15.61 8.94 -3.74
CA GLU A 41 16.44 7.93 -3.05
C GLU A 41 15.59 7.04 -2.15
N ASN A 42 14.70 6.28 -2.78
CA ASN A 42 13.73 5.46 -2.05
C ASN A 42 14.14 3.98 -1.95
N CYS A 43 15.28 3.60 -2.54
CA CYS A 43 15.76 2.23 -2.59
C CYS A 43 17.04 2.09 -1.78
N VAL A 44 17.22 0.94 -1.13
CA VAL A 44 18.35 0.71 -0.23
C VAL A 44 19.36 -0.23 -0.86
N VAL A 45 20.63 0.15 -0.78
CA VAL A 45 21.76 -0.74 -1.06
C VAL A 45 22.53 -1.02 0.22
N VAL A 46 23.19 -2.18 0.25
CA VAL A 46 24.22 -2.49 1.25
C VAL A 46 25.58 -2.25 0.61
N GLU A 47 26.44 -1.53 1.31
CA GLU A 47 27.83 -1.28 0.93
C GLU A 47 28.77 -1.57 2.12
N ASP A 48 30.00 -1.97 1.83
CA ASP A 48 31.12 -1.97 2.77
C ASP A 48 32.05 -0.79 2.46
N ASP A 49 31.79 0.35 3.10
CA ASP A 49 32.57 1.57 2.89
C ASP A 49 33.79 1.63 3.84
N MET A 50 34.91 2.16 3.35
CA MET A 50 36.15 2.24 4.13
C MET A 50 36.08 3.21 5.32
N PHE A 51 35.20 4.20 5.28
CA PHE A 51 35.07 5.26 6.30
C PHE A 51 33.82 5.08 7.15
N ASP A 52 32.70 4.73 6.53
CA ASP A 52 31.41 4.59 7.19
C ASP A 52 31.10 3.12 7.59
N GLY A 53 31.91 2.17 7.13
CA GLY A 53 31.79 0.74 7.44
C GLY A 53 30.70 0.03 6.63
N ALA A 54 30.53 -1.26 6.91
CA ALA A 54 29.45 -2.05 6.33
C ALA A 54 28.08 -1.61 6.85
N GLY A 55 27.16 -1.29 5.96
CA GLY A 55 25.80 -0.91 6.32
C GLY A 55 24.94 -0.50 5.13
N MET A 56 23.73 -0.02 5.45
CA MET A 56 22.75 0.42 4.48
C MET A 56 22.88 1.92 4.15
N LYS A 57 22.65 2.25 2.90
CA LYS A 57 22.47 3.62 2.41
C LYS A 57 21.34 3.69 1.39
N VAL A 58 20.77 4.88 1.21
CA VAL A 58 19.74 5.10 0.19
C VAL A 58 20.38 5.48 -1.14
N GLU A 59 19.79 5.03 -2.23
CA GLU A 59 20.22 5.30 -3.61
C GLU A 59 18.98 5.51 -4.50
N PRO A 60 19.10 6.25 -5.62
CA PRO A 60 18.01 6.39 -6.57
C PRO A 60 17.62 5.04 -7.17
N CYS A 61 16.33 4.70 -7.14
CA CYS A 61 15.85 3.38 -7.59
C CYS A 61 16.16 3.03 -9.06
N PHE A 62 16.54 4.01 -9.88
CA PHE A 62 16.95 3.80 -11.27
C PHE A 62 18.46 3.53 -11.44
N ALA A 63 19.23 3.48 -10.36
CA ALA A 63 20.66 3.19 -10.42
C ALA A 63 20.92 1.72 -10.81
N LEU A 64 21.95 1.52 -11.64
CA LEU A 64 22.33 0.20 -12.16
C LEU A 64 23.30 -0.50 -11.19
N ASN A 65 22.75 -1.10 -10.13
CA ASN A 65 23.52 -1.90 -9.18
C ASN A 65 23.21 -3.40 -9.31
N SER A 66 24.10 -4.23 -8.77
CA SER A 66 23.82 -5.66 -8.61
C SER A 66 22.77 -5.87 -7.52
N PHE A 67 22.10 -7.02 -7.47
CA PHE A 67 21.06 -7.31 -6.47
C PHE A 67 21.23 -8.68 -5.83
N ILE A 68 20.75 -8.83 -4.60
CA ILE A 68 20.67 -10.11 -3.89
C ILE A 68 19.22 -10.61 -3.92
N CYS A 69 19.04 -11.89 -4.20
CA CYS A 69 17.75 -12.57 -4.07
C CYS A 69 17.75 -13.45 -2.81
N ASP A 70 16.71 -13.30 -1.99
CA ASP A 70 16.38 -14.30 -0.99
C ASP A 70 15.58 -15.43 -1.66
N THR A 71 15.91 -16.68 -1.32
CA THR A 71 15.30 -17.88 -1.91
C THR A 71 14.72 -18.83 -0.85
N ASP A 72 14.80 -18.48 0.44
CA ASP A 72 14.41 -19.39 1.51
C ASP A 72 12.88 -19.41 1.74
N ASP A 73 12.33 -20.63 1.85
CA ASP A 73 10.91 -20.93 2.10
C ASP A 73 10.53 -20.74 3.58
N GLU A 74 11.49 -20.78 4.50
CA GLU A 74 11.21 -20.76 5.94
C GLU A 74 10.80 -19.37 6.44
N HIS A 75 11.34 -18.29 5.87
CA HIS A 75 10.90 -16.92 6.18
C HIS A 75 9.44 -16.67 5.75
N ARG A 76 9.00 -17.34 4.67
CA ARG A 76 7.58 -17.33 4.23
C ARG A 76 6.65 -17.91 5.30
N ARG A 77 7.05 -19.00 5.98
CA ARG A 77 6.21 -19.65 7.01
C ARG A 77 6.12 -18.85 8.30
N LEU A 78 7.21 -18.20 8.71
CA LEU A 78 7.24 -17.40 9.96
C LEU A 78 6.43 -16.10 9.84
N GLN A 79 6.24 -15.55 8.65
CA GLN A 79 5.40 -14.36 8.42
C GLN A 79 3.90 -14.65 8.47
N HIS A 80 3.46 -15.83 8.07
CA HIS A 80 2.09 -16.28 8.35
C HIS A 80 1.84 -16.58 9.84
N ALA A 81 2.91 -16.61 10.65
CA ALA A 81 2.86 -16.82 12.10
C ALA A 81 2.97 -15.52 12.91
N VAL A 82 2.75 -14.35 12.31
CA VAL A 82 2.52 -13.11 13.07
C VAL A 82 1.30 -13.33 13.96
N THR A 83 1.54 -13.53 15.26
CA THR A 83 0.49 -13.64 16.26
C THR A 83 -0.22 -12.29 16.35
N TYR A 84 -1.44 -12.24 15.85
CA TYR A 84 -2.34 -11.12 16.08
C TYR A 84 -2.51 -10.94 17.59
N ASP A 85 -2.27 -9.72 18.07
CA ASP A 85 -2.61 -9.34 19.44
C ASP A 85 -4.12 -9.56 19.63
N GLU A 86 -4.51 -10.42 20.58
CA GLU A 86 -5.92 -10.76 20.80
C GLU A 86 -6.77 -9.53 21.17
N ASP A 87 -6.17 -8.51 21.79
CA ASP A 87 -6.84 -7.24 22.12
C ASP A 87 -7.15 -6.40 20.86
N LEU A 88 -6.29 -6.49 19.83
CA LEU A 88 -6.53 -5.85 18.51
C LEU A 88 -7.61 -6.60 17.71
N LEU A 89 -7.66 -7.94 17.83
CA LEU A 89 -8.69 -8.77 17.22
C LEU A 89 -10.08 -8.49 17.80
N GLU A 90 -10.20 -8.24 19.10
CA GLU A 90 -11.48 -7.85 19.70
C GLU A 90 -11.93 -6.46 19.27
N LYS A 91 -11.02 -5.48 19.17
CA LYS A 91 -11.34 -4.16 18.58
C LYS A 91 -11.78 -4.28 17.13
N GLU A 92 -11.09 -5.10 16.34
CA GLU A 92 -11.49 -5.41 14.96
C GLU A 92 -12.89 -6.01 14.87
N LYS A 93 -13.25 -6.93 15.76
CA LYS A 93 -14.60 -7.54 15.75
C LYS A 93 -15.70 -6.52 16.04
N VAL A 94 -15.45 -5.57 16.94
CA VAL A 94 -16.41 -4.51 17.30
C VAL A 94 -16.50 -3.46 16.19
N GLU A 95 -15.38 -3.01 15.63
CA GLU A 95 -15.35 -1.96 14.60
C GLU A 95 -15.75 -2.49 13.20
N ASN A 96 -15.60 -3.80 12.94
CA ASN A 96 -16.16 -4.45 11.75
C ASN A 96 -17.63 -4.89 11.94
N MET A 97 -18.26 -4.60 13.08
CA MET A 97 -19.64 -4.99 13.33
C MET A 97 -20.57 -4.24 12.35
N GLY A 98 -21.06 -4.95 11.32
CA GLY A 98 -21.86 -4.38 10.22
C GLY A 98 -21.17 -4.39 8.85
N PHE A 99 -19.90 -4.79 8.77
CA PHE A 99 -19.19 -5.10 7.53
C PHE A 99 -19.08 -6.62 7.39
N GLY A 100 -19.29 -7.17 6.19
CA GLY A 100 -19.28 -8.62 5.94
C GLY A 100 -18.03 -9.32 6.53
N SER A 101 -18.22 -10.45 7.21
CA SER A 101 -17.11 -11.14 7.90
C SER A 101 -16.11 -11.79 6.96
N ASP A 102 -16.54 -12.08 5.73
CA ASP A 102 -15.90 -13.05 4.84
C ASP A 102 -15.18 -12.36 3.66
N ARG A 103 -14.17 -13.05 3.11
CA ARG A 103 -13.57 -12.63 1.84
C ARG A 103 -14.60 -12.79 0.73
N GLU A 104 -14.76 -11.76 -0.09
CA GLU A 104 -15.72 -11.75 -1.19
C GLU A 104 -15.00 -11.73 -2.54
N LYS A 105 -15.65 -12.27 -3.57
CA LYS A 105 -15.10 -12.25 -4.92
C LYS A 105 -15.59 -11.02 -5.68
N TYR A 106 -14.66 -10.20 -6.14
CA TYR A 106 -14.92 -9.04 -7.00
C TYR A 106 -13.99 -9.09 -8.21
N TYR A 107 -14.53 -9.26 -9.43
CA TYR A 107 -13.73 -9.32 -10.66
C TYR A 107 -12.56 -10.32 -10.61
N GLY A 108 -12.76 -11.50 -10.02
CA GLY A 108 -11.70 -12.49 -9.86
C GLY A 108 -10.69 -12.18 -8.74
N LYS A 109 -10.82 -11.03 -8.07
CA LYS A 109 -10.08 -10.68 -6.87
C LYS A 109 -10.79 -11.18 -5.62
N GLU A 110 -10.03 -11.64 -4.62
CA GLU A 110 -10.55 -11.87 -3.27
C GLU A 110 -10.39 -10.58 -2.46
N ILE A 111 -11.48 -9.91 -2.13
CA ILE A 111 -11.45 -8.63 -1.43
C ILE A 111 -12.05 -8.72 -0.04
N LYS A 112 -11.66 -7.79 0.83
CA LYS A 112 -12.30 -7.59 2.13
C LYS A 112 -12.38 -6.11 2.48
N ILE A 113 -13.59 -5.63 2.79
CA ILE A 113 -13.81 -4.29 3.34
C ILE A 113 -13.52 -4.35 4.84
N ILE A 114 -12.69 -3.44 5.32
CA ILE A 114 -12.29 -3.33 6.73
C ILE A 114 -12.89 -2.05 7.30
N GLY A 115 -13.76 -2.20 8.30
CA GLY A 115 -14.45 -1.12 9.02
C GLY A 115 -13.59 -0.36 10.02
N LEU A 116 -12.35 -0.80 10.28
CA LEU A 116 -11.37 -0.02 11.04
C LEU A 116 -11.07 1.29 10.32
N ARG A 117 -10.90 2.39 11.06
CA ARG A 117 -10.49 3.67 10.49
C ARG A 117 -8.99 3.90 10.68
N LYS A 118 -8.24 3.95 9.57
CA LYS A 118 -6.79 4.20 9.57
C LYS A 118 -6.43 5.29 8.57
N ASP A 119 -5.27 5.91 8.76
CA ASP A 119 -4.64 6.68 7.69
C ASP A 119 -4.32 5.76 6.51
N TRP A 120 -4.10 6.33 5.32
CA TRP A 120 -3.88 5.55 4.11
C TRP A 120 -2.72 4.57 4.29
N LYS A 121 -1.63 5.05 4.91
CA LYS A 121 -0.46 4.27 5.31
C LYS A 121 -0.82 3.09 6.21
N GLY A 122 -1.51 3.35 7.31
CA GLY A 122 -1.93 2.32 8.26
C GLY A 122 -2.88 1.29 7.63
N ALA A 123 -3.76 1.72 6.73
CA ALA A 123 -4.66 0.86 5.97
C ALA A 123 -3.89 -0.09 5.04
N ARG A 124 -2.93 0.43 4.27
CA ARG A 124 -2.07 -0.36 3.39
C ARG A 124 -1.25 -1.40 4.14
N LYS A 125 -0.57 -0.96 5.21
CA LYS A 125 0.18 -1.86 6.09
C LYS A 125 -0.70 -2.96 6.69
N ASP A 126 -1.96 -2.65 6.97
CA ASP A 126 -2.91 -3.64 7.45
C ASP A 126 -3.27 -4.69 6.39
N CYS A 127 -3.59 -4.27 5.16
CA CYS A 127 -3.85 -5.18 4.06
C CYS A 127 -2.66 -6.09 3.75
N ARG A 128 -1.44 -5.55 3.79
CA ARG A 128 -0.19 -6.31 3.64
C ARG A 128 0.00 -7.37 4.71
N ARG A 129 -0.26 -7.03 5.98
CA ARG A 129 -0.22 -8.01 7.08
C ARG A 129 -1.26 -9.12 6.93
N ARG A 130 -2.34 -8.88 6.18
CA ARG A 130 -3.37 -9.88 5.85
C ARG A 130 -3.04 -10.70 4.59
N GLY A 131 -1.87 -10.48 3.99
CA GLY A 131 -1.40 -11.20 2.80
C GLY A 131 -1.86 -10.61 1.47
N GLY A 132 -2.15 -9.30 1.42
CA GLY A 132 -2.59 -8.60 0.21
C GLY A 132 -2.05 -7.17 0.10
N ASP A 133 -2.78 -6.27 -0.56
CA ASP A 133 -2.48 -4.82 -0.56
C ASP A 133 -3.82 -4.04 -0.64
N LEU A 134 -3.80 -2.70 -0.62
CA LEU A 134 -5.02 -1.92 -0.85
C LEU A 134 -5.60 -2.22 -2.23
N LEU A 135 -6.93 -2.29 -2.30
CA LEU A 135 -7.62 -2.59 -3.56
C LEU A 135 -7.38 -1.49 -4.58
N VAL A 136 -6.89 -1.90 -5.75
CA VAL A 136 -6.99 -1.13 -6.99
C VAL A 136 -8.17 -1.69 -7.79
N PRO A 137 -9.31 -0.96 -7.88
CA PRO A 137 -10.50 -1.46 -8.54
C PRO A 137 -10.30 -1.51 -10.06
N GLU A 138 -10.68 -2.62 -10.70
CA GLU A 138 -10.74 -2.76 -12.16
C GLU A 138 -11.71 -1.76 -12.81
N SER A 139 -12.75 -1.36 -12.07
CA SER A 139 -13.75 -0.40 -12.50
C SER A 139 -14.29 0.32 -11.27
N VAL A 140 -14.07 1.63 -11.19
CA VAL A 140 -14.53 2.48 -10.08
C VAL A 140 -16.05 2.41 -9.92
N SER A 141 -16.80 2.64 -11.01
CA SER A 141 -18.27 2.65 -10.98
C SER A 141 -18.88 1.31 -10.60
N THR A 142 -18.24 0.20 -10.98
CA THR A 142 -18.72 -1.13 -10.60
C THR A 142 -18.42 -1.44 -9.15
N PHE A 143 -17.27 -0.98 -8.64
CA PHE A 143 -16.90 -1.17 -7.25
C PHE A 143 -17.76 -0.32 -6.30
N ILE A 144 -18.08 0.91 -6.67
CA ILE A 144 -19.02 1.76 -5.93
C ILE A 144 -20.36 1.06 -5.74
N LYS A 145 -20.98 0.57 -6.83
CA LYS A 145 -22.23 -0.20 -6.75
C LYS A 145 -22.14 -1.45 -5.87
N TYR A 146 -20.97 -2.06 -5.80
CA TYR A 146 -20.71 -3.17 -4.89
C TYR A 146 -20.68 -2.67 -3.44
N MET A 147 -19.98 -1.59 -3.14
CA MET A 147 -19.96 -0.95 -1.80
C MET A 147 -21.35 -0.54 -1.33
N SER A 148 -22.19 0.06 -2.19
CA SER A 148 -23.57 0.45 -1.83
C SER A 148 -24.38 -0.76 -1.39
N LYS A 149 -24.26 -1.89 -2.10
CA LYS A 149 -24.95 -3.15 -1.76
C LYS A 149 -24.49 -3.74 -0.43
N GLN A 150 -23.24 -3.49 -0.04
CA GLN A 150 -22.67 -3.92 1.23
C GLN A 150 -22.98 -2.94 2.38
N GLY A 151 -23.76 -1.87 2.15
CA GLY A 151 -24.10 -0.88 3.16
C GLY A 151 -22.96 0.10 3.49
N VAL A 152 -22.03 0.28 2.55
CA VAL A 152 -20.83 1.11 2.71
C VAL A 152 -20.94 2.48 2.03
N GLY A 153 -21.96 2.70 1.20
CA GLY A 153 -22.05 3.83 0.26
C GLY A 153 -21.78 5.23 0.85
N GLU A 154 -22.30 5.54 2.04
CA GLU A 154 -22.14 6.89 2.63
C GLU A 154 -20.78 7.13 3.31
N ARG A 155 -19.77 6.29 3.08
CA ARG A 155 -18.46 6.40 3.72
C ARG A 155 -17.36 6.52 2.69
N ASP A 156 -16.46 7.46 2.93
CA ASP A 156 -15.18 7.52 2.24
C ASP A 156 -14.35 6.25 2.53
N VAL A 157 -13.89 5.60 1.48
CA VAL A 157 -13.15 4.33 1.54
C VAL A 157 -11.79 4.47 0.86
N TRP A 158 -10.71 4.23 1.60
CA TRP A 158 -9.37 4.19 1.00
C TRP A 158 -9.25 3.09 -0.04
N ILE A 159 -8.67 3.45 -1.18
CA ILE A 159 -8.24 2.53 -2.24
C ILE A 159 -6.75 2.71 -2.53
N GLY A 160 -6.17 1.79 -3.28
CA GLY A 160 -4.72 1.67 -3.48
C GLY A 160 -4.11 2.69 -4.42
N TYR A 161 -4.61 3.92 -4.48
CA TYR A 161 -4.07 4.99 -5.33
C TYR A 161 -3.55 6.18 -4.53
N SER A 162 -2.41 6.73 -4.96
CA SER A 162 -1.81 7.95 -4.41
C SER A 162 -0.94 8.66 -5.46
N ASP A 163 -0.72 9.97 -5.36
CA ASP A 163 0.15 10.75 -6.28
C ASP A 163 1.50 11.18 -5.66
N LYS A 164 1.91 10.51 -4.58
CA LYS A 164 3.07 10.87 -3.76
C LYS A 164 4.41 10.94 -4.51
N TYR A 165 4.55 10.31 -5.68
CA TYR A 165 5.77 10.39 -6.50
C TYR A 165 5.80 11.60 -7.42
N TYR A 166 4.64 12.00 -7.95
CA TYR A 166 4.51 13.03 -8.96
C TYR A 166 3.14 13.69 -8.77
N ASN A 167 3.12 14.91 -8.23
CA ASN A 167 1.88 15.65 -8.03
C ASN A 167 0.99 15.60 -9.29
N GLY A 168 -0.23 15.10 -9.12
CA GLY A 168 -1.20 14.95 -10.20
C GLY A 168 -1.06 13.70 -11.07
N GLN A 169 -0.18 12.75 -10.72
CA GLN A 169 -0.11 11.42 -11.32
C GLN A 169 -0.40 10.37 -10.24
N PHE A 170 -1.64 9.90 -10.19
CA PHE A 170 -2.08 8.89 -9.23
C PHE A 170 -1.69 7.49 -9.72
N GLU A 171 -0.80 6.85 -8.97
CA GLU A 171 -0.29 5.51 -9.24
C GLU A 171 -0.86 4.51 -8.23
N GLY A 172 -1.26 3.35 -8.74
CA GLY A 172 -1.76 2.24 -7.96
C GLY A 172 -0.65 1.54 -7.19
N VAL A 173 -0.98 0.83 -6.11
CA VAL A 173 -0.02 -0.01 -5.37
C VAL A 173 0.61 -1.12 -6.23
N HIS A 174 0.11 -1.34 -7.45
CA HIS A 174 0.65 -2.25 -8.47
C HIS A 174 1.30 -1.55 -9.69
N GLY A 175 1.50 -0.23 -9.62
CA GLY A 175 2.15 0.56 -10.68
C GLY A 175 1.27 0.95 -11.86
N ASN A 176 -0.03 0.69 -11.80
CA ASN A 176 -0.98 1.09 -12.82
C ASN A 176 -1.45 2.54 -12.59
N MET A 177 -1.63 3.29 -13.68
CA MET A 177 -2.12 4.67 -13.63
C MET A 177 -3.65 4.73 -13.60
N ILE A 178 -4.21 5.80 -13.04
CA ILE A 178 -5.64 6.15 -13.17
C ILE A 178 -5.85 7.10 -14.32
N ASP A 179 -6.80 6.77 -15.20
CA ASP A 179 -7.30 7.70 -16.22
C ASP A 179 -8.80 8.04 -16.07
N GLU A 180 -9.57 7.33 -15.24
CA GLU A 180 -11.04 7.47 -15.19
C GLU A 180 -11.67 7.20 -13.81
N GLY A 181 -12.88 7.71 -13.59
CA GLY A 181 -13.68 7.45 -12.37
C GLY A 181 -13.62 8.54 -11.29
N TRP A 182 -13.05 9.71 -11.60
CA TRP A 182 -13.05 10.89 -10.73
C TRP A 182 -14.44 11.51 -10.61
N GLN A 183 -14.74 12.08 -9.44
CA GLN A 183 -15.88 12.98 -9.27
C GLN A 183 -15.71 14.26 -10.11
N ASP A 184 -16.82 14.95 -10.38
CA ASP A 184 -16.80 16.22 -11.09
C ASP A 184 -15.95 17.27 -10.34
N GLY A 185 -14.85 17.68 -10.99
CA GLY A 185 -13.91 18.66 -10.42
C GLY A 185 -12.77 18.06 -9.60
N GLU A 186 -12.67 16.73 -9.53
CA GLU A 186 -11.53 16.01 -8.98
C GLU A 186 -10.62 15.45 -10.10
N PRO A 187 -9.32 15.23 -9.82
CA PRO A 187 -8.63 15.60 -8.58
C PRO A 187 -8.41 17.12 -8.50
N ARG A 188 -8.69 17.73 -7.35
CA ARG A 188 -8.38 19.14 -7.12
C ARG A 188 -6.89 19.34 -6.88
N TYR A 189 -6.13 19.41 -7.96
CA TYR A 189 -4.67 19.61 -8.00
C TYR A 189 -4.13 20.84 -7.23
N VAL A 190 -5.02 21.71 -6.75
CA VAL A 190 -4.69 23.04 -6.18
C VAL A 190 -4.46 23.00 -4.66
N THR A 191 -4.63 21.85 -4.00
CA THR A 191 -4.48 21.74 -2.54
C THR A 191 -3.24 20.91 -2.19
N PRO A 192 -2.13 21.53 -1.76
CA PRO A 192 -0.95 20.81 -1.30
C PRO A 192 -1.31 19.82 -0.18
N GLY A 193 -0.90 18.55 -0.32
CA GLY A 193 -1.04 17.51 0.72
C GLY A 193 -2.31 16.66 0.66
N LYS A 194 -3.08 16.72 -0.44
CA LYS A 194 -4.17 15.78 -0.75
C LYS A 194 -3.69 14.76 -1.77
N ASP A 195 -2.96 13.77 -1.29
CA ASP A 195 -2.18 12.87 -2.16
C ASP A 195 -2.74 11.44 -2.21
N CYS A 196 -3.81 11.15 -1.47
CA CYS A 196 -4.39 9.81 -1.33
C CYS A 196 -5.83 9.77 -1.83
N VAL A 197 -6.27 8.64 -2.41
CA VAL A 197 -7.57 8.55 -3.06
C VAL A 197 -8.56 7.74 -2.23
N VAL A 198 -9.74 8.31 -2.01
CA VAL A 198 -10.91 7.58 -1.50
C VAL A 198 -11.94 7.39 -2.60
N LEU A 199 -12.78 6.37 -2.43
CA LEU A 199 -14.08 6.29 -3.09
C LEU A 199 -15.16 6.81 -2.18
N GLU A 200 -16.09 7.55 -2.78
CA GLU A 200 -17.29 8.06 -2.13
C GLU A 200 -18.51 7.72 -2.99
N ASP A 201 -19.60 7.40 -2.31
CA ASP A 201 -20.90 7.03 -2.88
C ASP A 201 -22.00 7.78 -2.12
N ASP A 202 -21.90 9.12 -2.12
CA ASP A 202 -22.95 10.03 -1.63
C ASP A 202 -23.66 10.68 -2.83
N GLU A 203 -24.96 10.42 -2.97
CA GLU A 203 -25.80 10.96 -4.05
C GLU A 203 -25.84 12.50 -4.10
N ARG A 204 -25.45 13.20 -3.02
CA ARG A 204 -25.48 14.67 -2.90
C ARG A 204 -24.10 15.30 -3.10
N ASP A 205 -23.05 14.66 -2.59
CA ASP A 205 -21.70 15.23 -2.54
C ASP A 205 -20.81 14.72 -3.70
N GLY A 206 -21.12 13.56 -4.29
CA GLY A 206 -20.50 13.03 -5.50
C GLY A 206 -20.28 11.52 -5.46
N GLU A 207 -20.48 10.85 -6.61
CA GLU A 207 -20.13 9.44 -6.80
C GLU A 207 -18.81 9.34 -7.56
N GLY A 208 -17.78 8.72 -6.98
CA GLY A 208 -16.50 8.53 -7.66
C GLY A 208 -15.29 8.60 -6.76
N MET A 209 -14.12 8.78 -7.39
CA MET A 209 -12.86 9.05 -6.70
C MET A 209 -12.71 10.53 -6.36
N LYS A 210 -12.16 10.81 -5.18
CA LYS A 210 -11.69 12.13 -4.76
C LYS A 210 -10.37 12.04 -4.01
N VAL A 211 -9.63 13.15 -3.97
CA VAL A 211 -8.38 13.23 -3.22
C VAL A 211 -8.60 13.71 -1.78
N GLU A 212 -8.00 13.01 -0.84
CA GLU A 212 -8.01 13.35 0.59
C GLU A 212 -6.60 13.39 1.18
N PRO A 213 -6.38 14.15 2.27
CA PRO A 213 -5.11 14.14 2.97
C PRO A 213 -4.84 12.74 3.51
N CYS A 214 -3.66 12.18 3.20
CA CYS A 214 -3.31 10.81 3.54
C CYS A 214 -3.36 10.48 5.05
N HIS A 215 -3.30 11.49 5.92
CA HIS A 215 -3.36 11.35 7.38
C HIS A 215 -4.79 11.25 7.94
N GLU A 216 -5.81 11.51 7.11
CA GLU A 216 -7.20 11.35 7.51
C GLU A 216 -7.56 9.88 7.71
N LYS A 217 -8.54 9.61 8.58
CA LYS A 217 -8.87 8.24 8.97
C LYS A 217 -10.15 7.74 8.31
N HIS A 218 -10.00 6.78 7.40
CA HIS A 218 -11.10 6.18 6.66
C HIS A 218 -11.09 4.66 6.78
N ILE A 219 -12.24 4.05 6.47
CA ILE A 219 -12.31 2.61 6.25
C ILE A 219 -11.60 2.27 4.94
N TYR A 220 -11.30 1.00 4.69
CA TYR A 220 -10.44 0.63 3.56
C TYR A 220 -10.78 -0.75 3.01
N VAL A 221 -10.33 -1.03 1.79
CA VAL A 221 -10.54 -2.33 1.15
C VAL A 221 -9.21 -2.96 0.81
N CYS A 222 -9.03 -4.21 1.21
CA CYS A 222 -7.88 -5.01 0.85
C CYS A 222 -8.20 -5.91 -0.34
N ASP A 223 -7.29 -5.97 -1.31
CA ASP A 223 -7.18 -7.07 -2.28
C ASP A 223 -6.26 -8.14 -1.68
N LEU A 224 -6.85 -9.28 -1.35
CA LEU A 224 -6.22 -10.45 -0.74
C LEU A 224 -6.05 -11.60 -1.73
N THR A 225 -6.14 -11.31 -3.04
CA THR A 225 -5.94 -12.30 -4.09
C THR A 225 -4.55 -12.90 -3.97
N ASN A 226 -4.47 -14.22 -3.91
CA ASN A 226 -3.21 -14.92 -3.87
C ASN A 226 -2.50 -14.78 -5.22
N ILE A 227 -1.45 -13.95 -5.26
CA ILE A 227 -0.67 -13.67 -6.47
C ILE A 227 0.06 -14.93 -6.98
N PHE A 228 0.16 -15.99 -6.16
CA PHE A 228 0.77 -17.27 -6.53
C PHE A 228 -0.17 -18.23 -7.26
N ASP A 229 -1.50 -18.05 -7.17
CA ASP A 229 -2.47 -18.89 -7.88
C ASP A 229 -2.72 -18.41 -9.33
N SER A 230 -2.43 -17.15 -9.64
CA SER A 230 -2.62 -16.58 -10.98
C SER A 230 -1.51 -16.99 -11.98
N GLU A 231 -0.27 -17.14 -11.51
CA GLU A 231 0.85 -17.59 -12.36
C GLU A 231 0.82 -19.10 -12.65
N HIS A 232 0.21 -19.91 -11.78
CA HIS A 232 0.14 -21.35 -12.00
C HIS A 232 -0.88 -21.76 -13.07
N ASN A 233 -1.81 -20.86 -13.45
CA ASN A 233 -2.86 -21.13 -14.42
C ASN A 233 -2.54 -20.62 -15.85
N THR A 234 -1.36 -20.05 -16.07
CA THR A 234 -0.89 -19.62 -17.41
C THR A 234 0.11 -20.59 -18.05
N ARG A 235 0.37 -21.74 -17.41
CA ARG A 235 1.12 -22.86 -17.98
C ARG A 235 0.24 -24.10 -18.07
N ALA A 236 -0.61 -24.13 -19.09
CA ALA A 236 -1.26 -25.34 -19.60
C ALA A 236 -1.12 -25.39 -21.13
#